data_AF-A0A815J9P7-F1
#
_entry.id   AF-A0A815J9P7-F1
#
_cell.length_a   1.000
_cell.length_b   1.000
_cell.length_c   1.000
_cell.angle_alpha   90.00
_cell.angle_beta   90.00
_cell.angle_gamma   90.00
#
_symmetry.space_group_name_H-M   'P 1'
#
loop_
_entity.id
_entity.type
_entity.pdbx_description
1 polymer ?
#
loop_
_entity_poly.entity_id
_entity_poly.type
_entity_poly.pdbx_seq_one_letter_code
_entity_poly.pdbx_strand_id
1 'polypeptide(L)'
;MSLLSNCLFVRQVLYRTGAFSPSTFMNASRLSTVFRYASTNSSAQEQKQNETTPSSADQPIENQTQTEQKSNVDLKQLQEQNAKLTEDANEFKDRYRRALAETENTRVRFNKLVNDAKVFGIQGFCKDLLEVADILNLALANTPQQPSTDITALTKDFNNLRQGLVMTEERMQKIFAKNGLVQIKPNEGDKFDPNFHDALFQAKIPEKTSGTIMQVMKTGYRLQDRVIRAAQFRYASTNSSAQEQKQNETTPSSADQPIENQTQTEQKSNVDLKQLQEQNAKLTEDANEFKDRYRRALAETENTRVRFNKLVNDAKVFGIQGFCKDLLEVADILNLALANTPQQPSTDITALTKDFNNLRQGLVMTEERMQKIFAKNGLVQIKPNEGDKFDPNFHDALFQAKIPEKTSGTIMQVMKTGYRLQDRVIRAAQVGVAQ
;
A
#
# COMPACT_ATOMS: atom_id res chain seq x y z
N MET A 1 45.72 18.39 -43.31
CA MET A 1 44.30 18.39 -43.73
C MET A 1 43.46 17.83 -42.60
N SER A 2 42.25 18.36 -42.40
CA SER A 2 41.36 18.06 -41.24
C SER A 2 41.86 18.56 -39.87
N LEU A 3 40.94 18.59 -38.89
CA LEU A 3 41.11 18.89 -37.46
C LEU A 3 41.47 20.33 -37.03
N LEU A 4 41.05 21.35 -37.80
CA LEU A 4 40.99 22.76 -37.34
C LEU A 4 39.57 23.37 -37.40
N SER A 5 38.54 22.52 -37.49
CA SER A 5 37.19 22.93 -37.92
C SER A 5 36.05 22.46 -36.99
N ASN A 6 36.25 22.44 -35.66
CA ASN A 6 35.18 21.98 -34.73
C ASN A 6 35.13 22.66 -33.35
N CYS A 7 35.65 23.88 -33.19
CA CYS A 7 35.55 24.69 -31.95
C CYS A 7 34.59 25.89 -32.06
N LEU A 8 33.73 25.93 -33.08
CA LEU A 8 32.88 27.10 -33.39
C LEU A 8 31.37 26.83 -33.34
N PHE A 9 30.93 25.70 -32.76
CA PHE A 9 29.51 25.30 -32.77
C PHE A 9 28.99 24.64 -31.48
N VAL A 10 29.10 25.30 -30.31
CA VAL A 10 28.04 25.34 -29.26
C VAL A 10 28.24 26.61 -28.41
N ARG A 11 27.77 27.78 -28.87
CA ARG A 11 27.68 28.99 -28.00
C ARG A 11 26.54 29.94 -28.37
N GLN A 12 25.39 29.40 -28.78
CA GLN A 12 24.25 30.24 -29.22
C GLN A 12 22.86 29.65 -28.91
N VAL A 13 22.57 29.45 -27.62
CA VAL A 13 21.19 29.41 -27.09
C VAL A 13 21.18 30.14 -25.74
N LEU A 14 20.03 30.69 -25.34
CA LEU A 14 19.78 31.39 -24.06
C LEU A 14 20.38 32.80 -23.89
N TYR A 15 19.92 33.73 -24.73
CA TYR A 15 19.64 35.10 -24.27
C TYR A 15 18.18 35.45 -24.60
N ARG A 16 17.33 35.58 -23.57
CA ARG A 16 16.00 36.22 -23.67
C ARG A 16 15.51 36.66 -22.30
N THR A 17 15.21 37.95 -22.13
CA THR A 17 14.77 38.64 -20.90
C THR A 17 15.76 38.60 -19.70
N GLY A 18 16.03 39.67 -18.94
CA GLY A 18 15.82 41.10 -19.21
C GLY A 18 15.16 41.90 -18.07
N ALA A 19 15.92 42.30 -17.04
CA ALA A 19 15.54 43.33 -16.06
C ALA A 19 16.76 43.90 -15.27
N PHE A 20 16.64 45.18 -14.87
CA PHE A 20 17.18 45.93 -13.70
C PHE A 20 18.09 45.21 -12.66
N SER A 21 19.00 45.85 -11.91
CA SER A 21 19.62 47.21 -11.90
C SER A 21 20.76 47.24 -10.83
N PRO A 22 21.84 48.07 -10.90
CA PRO A 22 23.04 47.89 -10.06
C PRO A 22 23.25 48.90 -8.90
N SER A 23 23.39 48.38 -7.68
CA SER A 23 24.05 48.97 -6.48
C SER A 23 24.13 47.86 -5.41
N THR A 24 25.11 47.69 -4.51
CA THR A 24 26.01 48.61 -3.79
C THR A 24 27.26 47.84 -3.30
N PHE A 25 28.45 48.47 -3.31
CA PHE A 25 29.73 48.17 -2.62
C PHE A 25 30.05 46.71 -2.19
N MET A 26 31.14 46.11 -2.69
CA MET A 26 32.51 46.30 -2.15
C MET A 26 32.66 46.04 -0.65
N ASN A 27 33.14 44.85 -0.29
CA ASN A 27 34.43 44.76 0.42
C ASN A 27 35.12 43.41 0.11
N ALA A 28 36.45 43.37 0.19
CA ALA A 28 37.24 42.21 -0.25
C ALA A 28 38.33 41.83 0.76
N SER A 29 38.43 40.54 1.09
CA SER A 29 39.58 40.02 1.85
C SER A 29 39.88 38.54 1.56
N ARG A 30 40.85 38.33 0.64
CA ARG A 30 41.76 37.16 0.54
C ARG A 30 41.09 35.83 0.14
N LEU A 31 41.51 35.16 -0.95
CA LEU A 31 42.81 34.49 -1.20
C LEU A 31 43.02 33.28 -0.25
N SER A 32 43.37 32.07 -0.73
CA SER A 32 43.66 31.68 -2.12
C SER A 32 43.71 30.16 -2.36
N THR A 33 43.31 29.76 -3.57
CA THR A 33 43.89 28.66 -4.38
C THR A 33 43.87 27.23 -3.82
N VAL A 34 42.90 26.45 -4.31
CA VAL A 34 43.10 25.01 -4.62
C VAL A 34 44.01 24.90 -5.85
N PHE A 35 44.97 23.97 -5.85
CA PHE A 35 45.58 23.50 -7.10
C PHE A 35 45.85 21.99 -7.07
N ARG A 36 45.59 21.32 -8.19
CA ARG A 36 45.97 19.91 -8.44
C ARG A 36 47.26 19.91 -9.26
N TYR A 37 48.11 18.90 -9.09
CA TYR A 37 49.11 18.58 -10.11
C TYR A 37 49.31 17.08 -10.26
N ALA A 38 49.57 16.66 -11.50
CA ALA A 38 49.97 15.31 -11.89
C ALA A 38 50.75 15.36 -13.22
N SER A 39 51.42 14.25 -13.53
CA SER A 39 52.07 13.89 -14.82
C SER A 39 53.33 14.67 -15.31
N THR A 40 54.44 13.88 -15.35
CA THR A 40 55.37 13.62 -16.48
C THR A 40 56.58 14.51 -16.85
N ASN A 41 57.78 13.89 -16.73
CA ASN A 41 58.93 13.79 -17.68
C ASN A 41 59.68 15.09 -18.10
N SER A 42 61.02 15.20 -18.21
CA SER A 42 62.01 14.25 -18.75
C SER A 42 63.50 14.74 -18.64
N SER A 43 64.47 13.81 -18.68
CA SER A 43 65.81 13.87 -19.34
C SER A 43 66.84 15.02 -19.18
N ALA A 44 68.01 14.70 -18.57
CA ALA A 44 69.42 14.94 -18.99
C ALA A 44 70.35 14.24 -17.94
N GLN A 45 71.45 13.50 -18.17
CA GLN A 45 72.57 13.40 -19.14
C GLN A 45 73.85 14.21 -18.82
N GLU A 46 74.90 13.50 -18.33
CA GLU A 46 76.39 13.60 -18.50
C GLU A 46 77.05 12.71 -17.40
N GLN A 47 78.14 11.92 -17.53
CA GLN A 47 79.49 12.01 -18.14
C GLN A 47 80.51 12.81 -17.27
N LYS A 48 81.70 12.33 -16.86
CA LYS A 48 82.45 11.03 -16.93
C LYS A 48 83.01 10.72 -15.49
N GLN A 49 84.09 9.98 -15.14
CA GLN A 49 85.21 9.27 -15.83
C GLN A 49 85.83 8.17 -14.91
N ASN A 50 86.95 7.54 -15.32
CA ASN A 50 87.70 6.50 -14.59
C ASN A 50 88.83 7.09 -13.71
N GLU A 51 89.24 6.39 -12.63
CA GLU A 51 90.56 5.71 -12.55
C GLU A 51 90.79 4.81 -11.28
N THR A 52 91.59 3.76 -11.48
CA THR A 52 92.35 2.88 -10.54
C THR A 52 91.92 2.57 -9.09
N THR A 53 91.77 1.28 -8.82
CA THR A 53 92.03 0.54 -7.55
C THR A 53 93.55 0.50 -7.20
N PRO A 54 94.03 0.12 -5.98
CA PRO A 54 93.46 -0.93 -5.11
C PRO A 54 93.56 -0.83 -3.56
N SER A 55 92.74 -1.68 -2.92
CA SER A 55 93.03 -2.47 -1.70
C SER A 55 93.47 -1.79 -0.39
N SER A 56 92.50 -1.58 0.50
CA SER A 56 92.51 -2.20 1.84
C SER A 56 91.07 -2.29 2.39
N ALA A 57 90.85 -3.01 3.49
CA ALA A 57 89.53 -3.18 4.11
C ALA A 57 89.37 -2.30 5.35
N ASP A 58 88.19 -1.70 5.52
CA ASP A 58 87.32 -1.94 6.69
C ASP A 58 85.91 -1.38 6.45
N GLN A 59 84.96 -1.73 7.33
CA GLN A 59 83.52 -1.49 7.14
C GLN A 59 83.04 -0.09 7.60
N PRO A 60 81.78 0.27 7.27
CA PRO A 60 80.78 0.23 8.33
C PRO A 60 79.46 -0.48 7.94
N ILE A 61 79.05 -1.47 8.74
CA ILE A 61 77.80 -2.24 8.53
C ILE A 61 76.52 -1.45 8.89
N GLU A 62 76.63 -0.42 9.73
CA GLU A 62 75.51 0.19 10.46
C GLU A 62 74.42 0.86 9.61
N ASN A 63 74.71 1.24 8.36
CA ASN A 63 73.72 1.82 7.44
C ASN A 63 72.82 0.79 6.75
N GLN A 64 73.27 -0.47 6.63
CA GLN A 64 72.49 -1.52 5.97
C GLN A 64 71.35 -1.99 6.90
N THR A 65 71.66 -2.31 8.16
CA THR A 65 70.67 -2.75 9.16
C THR A 65 69.55 -1.73 9.39
N GLN A 66 69.83 -0.41 9.41
CA GLN A 66 68.77 0.60 9.55
C GLN A 66 67.83 0.67 8.33
N THR A 67 68.36 0.41 7.14
CA THR A 67 67.60 0.42 5.89
C THR A 67 66.75 -0.84 5.76
N GLU A 68 67.32 -2.00 6.10
CA GLU A 68 66.62 -3.28 6.16
C GLU A 68 65.50 -3.25 7.20
N GLN A 69 65.76 -2.77 8.42
CA GLN A 69 64.75 -2.63 9.48
C GLN A 69 63.58 -1.74 9.05
N LYS A 70 63.83 -0.59 8.41
CA LYS A 70 62.76 0.23 7.82
C LYS A 70 61.97 -0.55 6.78
N SER A 71 62.65 -1.17 5.81
CA SER A 71 61.97 -1.91 4.74
C SER A 71 61.08 -3.05 5.27
N ASN A 72 61.51 -3.74 6.33
CA ASN A 72 60.76 -4.84 6.95
C ASN A 72 59.63 -4.34 7.88
N VAL A 73 59.74 -3.13 8.43
CA VAL A 73 58.62 -2.43 9.10
C VAL A 73 57.56 -1.99 8.09
N ASP A 74 57.97 -1.38 6.97
CA ASP A 74 57.04 -0.97 5.90
C ASP A 74 56.32 -2.17 5.28
N LEU A 75 57.03 -3.29 5.09
CA LEU A 75 56.46 -4.56 4.59
C LEU A 75 55.37 -5.10 5.54
N LYS A 76 55.64 -5.11 6.86
CA LYS A 76 54.64 -5.51 7.88
C LYS A 76 53.45 -4.56 7.96
N GLN A 77 53.66 -3.25 7.83
CA GLN A 77 52.56 -2.28 7.76
C GLN A 77 51.68 -2.50 6.52
N LEU A 78 52.26 -2.81 5.35
CA LEU A 78 51.48 -3.14 4.16
C LEU A 78 50.74 -4.47 4.27
N GLN A 79 51.31 -5.47 4.95
CA GLN A 79 50.61 -6.72 5.27
C GLN A 79 49.38 -6.46 6.17
N GLU A 80 49.53 -5.64 7.22
CA GLU A 80 48.44 -5.28 8.13
C GLU A 80 47.35 -4.44 7.42
N GLN A 81 47.73 -3.52 6.53
CA GLN A 81 46.80 -2.78 5.69
C GLN A 81 46.05 -3.71 4.71
N ASN A 82 46.74 -4.63 4.05
CA ASN A 82 46.10 -5.60 3.15
C ASN A 82 45.12 -6.52 3.90
N ALA A 83 45.43 -6.93 5.14
CA ALA A 83 44.52 -7.69 5.98
C ALA A 83 43.24 -6.90 6.32
N LYS A 84 43.38 -5.64 6.75
CA LYS A 84 42.22 -4.77 7.04
C LYS A 84 41.37 -4.50 5.79
N LEU A 85 42.01 -4.32 4.63
CA LEU A 85 41.30 -4.12 3.36
C LEU A 85 40.59 -5.39 2.86
N THR A 86 41.12 -6.59 3.10
CA THR A 86 40.38 -7.83 2.81
C THR A 86 39.20 -8.01 3.77
N GLU A 87 39.32 -7.61 5.04
CA GLU A 87 38.22 -7.62 6.00
C GLU A 87 37.11 -6.64 5.56
N ASP A 88 37.43 -5.36 5.33
CA ASP A 88 36.52 -4.33 4.81
C ASP A 88 35.81 -4.79 3.52
N ALA A 89 36.56 -5.30 2.53
CA ALA A 89 36.01 -5.73 1.25
C ALA A 89 35.04 -6.91 1.42
N ASN A 90 35.34 -7.88 2.28
CA ASN A 90 34.44 -8.98 2.60
C ASN A 90 33.21 -8.49 3.39
N GLU A 91 33.37 -7.55 4.32
CA GLU A 91 32.25 -7.01 5.10
C GLU A 91 31.27 -6.23 4.23
N PHE A 92 31.75 -5.35 3.33
CA PHE A 92 30.89 -4.65 2.36
C PHE A 92 30.22 -5.61 1.37
N LYS A 93 30.93 -6.67 0.93
CA LYS A 93 30.40 -7.72 0.05
C LYS A 93 29.27 -8.52 0.72
N ASP A 94 29.39 -8.85 2.01
CA ASP A 94 28.34 -9.54 2.76
C ASP A 94 27.21 -8.60 3.25
N ARG A 95 27.49 -7.32 3.48
CA ARG A 95 26.44 -6.28 3.62
C ARG A 95 25.64 -6.12 2.33
N TYR A 96 26.31 -6.10 1.17
CA TYR A 96 25.67 -6.04 -0.16
C TYR A 96 24.82 -7.27 -0.45
N ARG A 97 25.34 -8.49 -0.20
CA ARG A 97 24.56 -9.75 -0.31
C ARG A 97 23.29 -9.72 0.54
N ARG A 98 23.39 -9.26 1.80
CA ARG A 98 22.23 -9.09 2.70
C ARG A 98 21.22 -8.07 2.16
N ALA A 99 21.67 -6.93 1.66
CA ALA A 99 20.80 -5.89 1.08
C ALA A 99 20.06 -6.37 -0.19
N LEU A 100 20.70 -7.19 -1.04
CA LEU A 100 20.04 -7.82 -2.18
C LEU A 100 18.94 -8.79 -1.72
N ALA A 101 19.25 -9.70 -0.79
CA ALA A 101 18.27 -10.63 -0.23
C ALA A 101 17.10 -9.91 0.48
N GLU A 102 17.36 -8.79 1.18
CA GLU A 102 16.30 -7.96 1.76
C GLU A 102 15.43 -7.28 0.69
N THR A 103 16.03 -6.84 -0.42
CA THR A 103 15.30 -6.25 -1.56
C THR A 103 14.38 -7.27 -2.24
N GLU A 104 14.80 -8.53 -2.38
CA GLU A 104 13.94 -9.61 -2.88
C GLU A 104 12.84 -9.98 -1.88
N ASN A 105 13.16 -10.16 -0.60
CA ASN A 105 12.19 -10.49 0.45
C ASN A 105 11.13 -9.39 0.62
N THR A 106 11.52 -8.12 0.60
CA THR A 106 10.57 -6.99 0.63
C THR A 106 9.72 -6.94 -0.63
N ARG A 107 10.27 -7.16 -1.83
CA ARG A 107 9.52 -7.25 -3.09
C ARG A 107 8.46 -8.36 -3.04
N VAL A 108 8.80 -9.56 -2.55
CA VAL A 108 7.85 -10.67 -2.37
C VAL A 108 6.77 -10.32 -1.35
N ARG A 109 7.15 -9.76 -0.19
CA ARG A 109 6.20 -9.29 0.84
C ARG A 109 5.24 -8.24 0.30
N PHE A 110 5.73 -7.24 -0.44
CA PHE A 110 4.89 -6.21 -1.04
C PHE A 110 4.00 -6.73 -2.15
N ASN A 111 4.46 -7.66 -2.99
CA ASN A 111 3.60 -8.32 -3.98
C ASN A 111 2.44 -9.07 -3.31
N LYS A 112 2.68 -9.76 -2.18
CA LYS A 112 1.60 -10.34 -1.38
C LYS A 112 0.65 -9.26 -0.85
N LEU A 113 1.16 -8.20 -0.25
CA LEU A 113 0.34 -7.09 0.27
C LEU A 113 -0.50 -6.39 -0.82
N VAL A 114 0.01 -6.27 -2.05
CA VAL A 114 -0.73 -5.73 -3.20
C VAL A 114 -1.87 -6.66 -3.62
N ASN A 115 -1.69 -7.98 -3.55
CA ASN A 115 -2.75 -8.93 -3.87
C ASN A 115 -3.78 -9.03 -2.74
N ASP A 116 -3.34 -9.11 -1.48
CA ASP A 116 -4.20 -9.02 -0.30
C ASP A 116 -5.03 -7.71 -0.32
N ALA A 117 -4.45 -6.60 -0.76
CA ALA A 117 -5.13 -5.30 -0.89
C ALA A 117 -6.24 -5.29 -1.96
N LYS A 118 -6.04 -5.96 -3.11
CA LYS A 118 -7.09 -6.09 -4.15
C LYS A 118 -8.27 -6.91 -3.65
N VAL A 119 -7.98 -8.02 -2.96
CA VAL A 119 -8.97 -9.02 -2.54
C VAL A 119 -9.72 -8.59 -1.28
N PHE A 120 -9.00 -8.14 -0.25
CA PHE A 120 -9.57 -7.78 1.05
C PHE A 120 -9.78 -6.27 1.22
N GLY A 121 -9.50 -5.45 0.19
CA GLY A 121 -9.75 -4.00 0.22
C GLY A 121 -11.21 -3.64 0.52
N ILE A 122 -12.16 -4.47 0.07
CA ILE A 122 -13.59 -4.30 0.33
C ILE A 122 -13.99 -4.59 1.79
N GLN A 123 -13.15 -5.28 2.58
CA GLN A 123 -13.52 -5.84 3.90
C GLN A 123 -14.11 -4.80 4.87
N GLY A 124 -13.56 -3.58 4.91
CA GLY A 124 -14.05 -2.50 5.77
C GLY A 124 -15.43 -1.98 5.35
N PHE A 125 -15.58 -1.69 4.05
CA PHE A 125 -16.85 -1.20 3.48
C PHE A 125 -17.96 -2.25 3.61
N CYS A 126 -17.65 -3.53 3.34
CA CYS A 126 -18.60 -4.62 3.52
C CYS A 126 -19.01 -4.77 4.99
N LYS A 127 -18.08 -4.62 5.96
CA LYS A 127 -18.41 -4.67 7.40
C LYS A 127 -19.43 -3.61 7.80
N ASP A 128 -19.22 -2.36 7.37
CA ASP A 128 -20.15 -1.26 7.62
C ASP A 128 -21.53 -1.54 7.00
N LEU A 129 -21.53 -2.06 5.77
CA LEU A 129 -22.73 -2.35 5.00
C LEU A 129 -23.58 -3.51 5.56
N LEU A 130 -23.01 -4.38 6.40
CA LEU A 130 -23.78 -5.41 7.11
C LEU A 130 -24.85 -4.80 8.04
N GLU A 131 -24.65 -3.57 8.53
CA GLU A 131 -25.67 -2.87 9.31
C GLU A 131 -26.91 -2.53 8.47
N VAL A 132 -26.71 -2.12 7.21
CA VAL A 132 -27.80 -1.87 6.25
C VAL A 132 -28.50 -3.18 5.89
N ALA A 133 -27.74 -4.26 5.68
CA ALA A 133 -28.32 -5.58 5.45
C ALA A 133 -29.17 -6.08 6.63
N ASP A 134 -28.73 -5.85 7.89
CA ASP A 134 -29.51 -6.17 9.08
C ASP A 134 -30.79 -5.33 9.18
N ILE A 135 -30.74 -4.03 8.86
CA ILE A 135 -31.91 -3.13 8.86
C ILE A 135 -32.92 -3.57 7.78
N LEU A 136 -32.47 -3.91 6.57
CA LEU A 136 -33.33 -4.44 5.49
C LEU A 136 -34.01 -5.76 5.92
N ASN A 137 -33.27 -6.68 6.53
CA ASN A 137 -33.80 -7.94 7.03
C ASN A 137 -34.81 -7.74 8.17
N LEU A 138 -34.54 -6.81 9.10
CA LEU A 138 -35.47 -6.46 10.19
C LEU A 138 -36.75 -5.79 9.65
N ALA A 139 -36.64 -4.92 8.65
CA ALA A 139 -37.79 -4.29 7.99
C ALA A 139 -38.67 -5.35 7.29
N LEU A 140 -38.08 -6.32 6.58
CA LEU A 140 -38.81 -7.44 5.98
C LEU A 140 -39.48 -8.33 7.03
N ALA A 141 -38.80 -8.64 8.13
CA ALA A 141 -39.35 -9.45 9.22
C ALA A 141 -40.53 -8.78 9.94
N ASN A 142 -40.50 -7.45 10.08
CA ASN A 142 -41.56 -6.65 10.69
C ASN A 142 -42.70 -6.30 9.71
N THR A 143 -42.55 -6.59 8.41
CA THR A 143 -43.60 -6.32 7.41
C THR A 143 -44.58 -7.51 7.35
N PRO A 144 -45.89 -7.33 7.62
CA PRO A 144 -46.85 -8.43 7.58
C PRO A 144 -46.86 -9.16 6.23
N GLN A 145 -46.82 -10.49 6.28
CA GLN A 145 -46.63 -11.31 5.08
C GLN A 145 -47.88 -11.45 4.21
N GLN A 146 -49.07 -11.19 4.76
CA GLN A 146 -50.35 -11.26 4.06
C GLN A 146 -50.95 -9.86 3.93
N PRO A 147 -51.51 -9.49 2.76
CA PRO A 147 -52.38 -8.31 2.68
C PRO A 147 -53.68 -8.59 3.44
N SER A 148 -54.23 -7.57 4.11
CA SER A 148 -55.67 -7.54 4.39
C SER A 148 -56.42 -7.66 3.07
N THR A 149 -57.50 -8.44 3.04
CA THR A 149 -58.19 -8.88 1.81
C THR A 149 -58.83 -7.76 0.97
N ASP A 150 -58.84 -6.53 1.49
CA ASP A 150 -59.46 -5.38 0.85
C ASP A 150 -58.55 -4.76 -0.22
N ILE A 151 -59.06 -4.72 -1.46
CA ILE A 151 -58.34 -4.26 -2.66
C ILE A 151 -58.37 -2.72 -2.75
N THR A 152 -57.89 -2.08 -1.69
CA THR A 152 -57.74 -0.62 -1.59
C THR A 152 -56.44 -0.17 -2.25
N ALA A 153 -56.39 1.07 -2.76
CA ALA A 153 -55.17 1.63 -3.37
C ALA A 153 -53.95 1.56 -2.43
N LEU A 154 -54.16 1.84 -1.14
CA LEU A 154 -53.15 1.71 -0.08
C LEU A 154 -52.57 0.28 0.03
N THR A 155 -53.38 -0.76 -0.18
CA THR A 155 -52.95 -2.17 -0.22
C THR A 155 -52.01 -2.44 -1.40
N LYS A 156 -52.28 -1.81 -2.56
CA LYS A 156 -51.40 -1.88 -3.74
C LYS A 156 -50.06 -1.18 -3.46
N ASP A 157 -50.08 0.02 -2.91
CA ASP A 157 -48.87 0.81 -2.65
C ASP A 157 -48.00 0.17 -1.56
N PHE A 158 -48.61 -0.42 -0.52
CA PHE A 158 -47.92 -1.25 0.46
C PHE A 158 -47.24 -2.46 -0.16
N ASN A 159 -47.93 -3.18 -1.07
CA ASN A 159 -47.34 -4.31 -1.79
C ASN A 159 -46.20 -3.88 -2.73
N ASN A 160 -46.32 -2.75 -3.44
CA ASN A 160 -45.25 -2.17 -4.26
C ASN A 160 -44.00 -1.86 -3.41
N LEU A 161 -44.19 -1.24 -2.25
CA LEU A 161 -43.13 -0.86 -1.32
C LEU A 161 -42.42 -2.10 -0.73
N ARG A 162 -43.19 -3.11 -0.31
CA ARG A 162 -42.66 -4.42 0.12
C ARG A 162 -41.90 -5.14 -0.99
N GLN A 163 -42.41 -5.10 -2.23
CA GLN A 163 -41.73 -5.70 -3.39
C GLN A 163 -40.39 -5.01 -3.68
N GLY A 164 -40.34 -3.67 -3.61
CA GLY A 164 -39.09 -2.91 -3.72
C GLY A 164 -38.08 -3.27 -2.63
N LEU A 165 -38.54 -3.50 -1.40
CA LEU A 165 -37.69 -3.95 -0.29
C LEU A 165 -37.12 -5.35 -0.50
N VAL A 166 -37.94 -6.31 -0.97
CA VAL A 166 -37.49 -7.67 -1.34
C VAL A 166 -36.48 -7.62 -2.50
N MET A 167 -36.75 -6.85 -3.55
CA MET A 167 -35.82 -6.68 -4.68
C MET A 167 -34.48 -6.06 -4.24
N THR A 168 -34.51 -5.14 -3.28
CA THR A 168 -33.31 -4.54 -2.68
C THR A 168 -32.48 -5.58 -1.93
N GLU A 169 -33.12 -6.40 -1.10
CA GLU A 169 -32.45 -7.43 -0.29
C GLU A 169 -31.84 -8.53 -1.18
N GLU A 170 -32.60 -9.05 -2.15
CA GLU A 170 -32.09 -10.01 -3.13
C GLU A 170 -30.88 -9.47 -3.91
N ARG A 171 -30.94 -8.20 -4.34
CA ARG A 171 -29.83 -7.56 -5.08
C ARG A 171 -28.60 -7.40 -4.19
N MET A 172 -28.79 -7.01 -2.93
CA MET A 172 -27.72 -6.95 -1.94
C MET A 172 -27.05 -8.33 -1.75
N GLN A 173 -27.84 -9.40 -1.53
CA GLN A 173 -27.32 -10.77 -1.42
C GLN A 173 -26.53 -11.19 -2.68
N LYS A 174 -27.07 -10.93 -3.88
CA LYS A 174 -26.43 -11.28 -5.16
C LYS A 174 -25.11 -10.53 -5.36
N ILE A 175 -25.02 -9.27 -4.95
CA ILE A 175 -23.79 -8.46 -5.00
C ILE A 175 -22.76 -8.94 -3.98
N PHE A 176 -23.19 -9.32 -2.77
CA PHE A 176 -22.31 -9.91 -1.75
C PHE A 176 -21.69 -11.21 -2.27
N ALA A 177 -22.51 -12.14 -2.76
CA ALA A 177 -22.05 -13.41 -3.31
C ALA A 177 -21.09 -13.22 -4.49
N LYS A 178 -21.42 -12.33 -5.44
CA LYS A 178 -20.57 -11.98 -6.59
C LYS A 178 -19.19 -11.45 -6.18
N ASN A 179 -19.11 -10.72 -5.07
CA ASN A 179 -17.87 -10.13 -4.56
C ASN A 179 -17.22 -10.98 -3.43
N GLY A 180 -17.62 -12.25 -3.31
CA GLY A 180 -16.96 -13.22 -2.41
C GLY A 180 -17.38 -13.17 -0.94
N LEU A 181 -18.40 -12.37 -0.59
CA LEU A 181 -19.07 -12.46 0.71
C LEU A 181 -20.08 -13.61 0.70
N VAL A 182 -19.79 -14.64 1.50
CA VAL A 182 -20.69 -15.77 1.76
C VAL A 182 -21.34 -15.59 3.13
N GLN A 183 -22.67 -15.65 3.17
CA GLN A 183 -23.44 -15.56 4.40
C GLN A 183 -23.35 -16.87 5.19
N ILE A 184 -23.02 -16.77 6.47
CA ILE A 184 -22.98 -17.88 7.41
C ILE A 184 -24.36 -17.94 8.08
N LYS A 185 -25.23 -18.80 7.55
CA LYS A 185 -26.49 -19.22 8.19
C LYS A 185 -26.32 -20.69 8.63
N PRO A 186 -25.94 -20.97 9.88
CA PRO A 186 -26.07 -22.32 10.40
C PRO A 186 -27.56 -22.66 10.58
N ASN A 187 -27.92 -23.90 10.32
CA ASN A 187 -29.27 -24.42 10.46
C ASN A 187 -29.57 -24.76 11.93
N GLU A 188 -30.85 -24.86 12.26
CA GLU A 188 -31.25 -25.40 13.57
C GLU A 188 -30.88 -26.89 13.65
N GLY A 189 -29.91 -27.23 14.50
CA GLY A 189 -29.34 -28.57 14.57
C GLY A 189 -27.83 -28.64 14.31
N ASP A 190 -27.25 -27.65 13.63
CA ASP A 190 -25.82 -27.63 13.30
C ASP A 190 -24.93 -27.56 14.55
N LYS A 191 -23.66 -27.98 14.41
CA LYS A 191 -22.67 -27.94 15.50
C LYS A 191 -22.07 -26.54 15.66
N PHE A 192 -21.75 -26.18 16.90
CA PHE A 192 -21.03 -24.94 17.21
C PHE A 192 -19.53 -25.02 16.86
N ASP A 193 -19.13 -24.30 15.81
CA ASP A 193 -17.74 -23.98 15.50
C ASP A 193 -17.34 -22.56 15.98
N PRO A 194 -16.46 -22.42 16.99
CA PRO A 194 -16.02 -21.11 17.52
C PRO A 194 -15.35 -20.18 16.50
N ASN A 195 -14.84 -20.72 15.38
CA ASN A 195 -14.20 -19.92 14.32
C ASN A 195 -15.20 -19.12 13.48
N PHE A 196 -16.47 -19.55 13.42
CA PHE A 196 -17.49 -18.99 12.51
C PHE A 196 -18.71 -18.42 13.24
N HIS A 197 -18.94 -18.84 14.49
CA HIS A 197 -20.16 -18.56 15.24
C HIS A 197 -19.83 -17.88 16.59
N ASP A 198 -20.69 -16.95 17.03
CA ASP A 198 -20.57 -16.15 18.25
C ASP A 198 -21.79 -16.40 19.16
N ALA A 199 -21.52 -16.91 20.36
CA ALA A 199 -22.51 -17.60 21.19
C ALA A 199 -23.11 -16.66 22.24
N LEU A 200 -24.19 -15.95 21.88
CA LEU A 200 -24.75 -14.89 22.73
C LEU A 200 -25.40 -15.40 24.03
N PHE A 201 -26.13 -16.52 23.97
CA PHE A 201 -26.84 -17.07 25.13
C PHE A 201 -26.94 -18.60 25.08
N GLN A 202 -26.68 -19.23 26.23
CA GLN A 202 -26.96 -20.64 26.46
C GLN A 202 -28.45 -20.82 26.83
N ALA A 203 -29.17 -21.64 26.06
CA ALA A 203 -30.54 -22.03 26.36
C ALA A 203 -30.54 -23.39 27.09
N LYS A 204 -31.14 -23.44 28.29
CA LYS A 204 -31.25 -24.68 29.08
C LYS A 204 -32.53 -25.43 28.69
N ILE A 205 -32.43 -26.32 27.70
CA ILE A 205 -33.53 -27.17 27.23
C ILE A 205 -33.05 -28.63 27.24
N PRO A 206 -33.77 -29.56 27.91
CA PRO A 206 -33.27 -30.92 28.15
C PRO A 206 -33.31 -31.84 26.92
N GLU A 207 -34.01 -31.46 25.85
CA GLU A 207 -34.27 -32.32 24.68
C GLU A 207 -33.26 -32.16 23.53
N LYS A 208 -32.36 -31.17 23.56
CA LYS A 208 -31.35 -30.96 22.50
C LYS A 208 -29.93 -31.23 23.00
N THR A 209 -29.11 -31.80 22.11
CA THR A 209 -27.71 -32.16 22.37
C THR A 209 -26.84 -30.94 22.71
N SER A 210 -25.90 -31.13 23.64
CA SER A 210 -24.92 -30.11 24.03
C SER A 210 -24.04 -29.71 22.83
N GLY A 211 -23.89 -28.40 22.60
CA GLY A 211 -23.15 -27.84 21.45
C GLY A 211 -23.98 -27.62 20.18
N THR A 212 -25.30 -27.89 20.20
CA THR A 212 -26.19 -27.69 19.05
C THR A 212 -26.71 -26.25 18.94
N ILE A 213 -26.67 -25.71 17.72
CA ILE A 213 -27.21 -24.41 17.32
C ILE A 213 -28.74 -24.45 17.33
N MET A 214 -29.37 -23.54 18.07
CA MET A 214 -30.82 -23.51 18.28
C MET A 214 -31.55 -22.45 17.49
N GLN A 215 -31.03 -21.21 17.44
CA GLN A 215 -31.66 -20.08 16.77
C GLN A 215 -30.59 -19.06 16.38
N VAL A 216 -30.60 -18.62 15.13
CA VAL A 216 -29.72 -17.54 14.64
C VAL A 216 -30.38 -16.20 14.94
N MET A 217 -29.73 -15.38 15.76
CA MET A 217 -30.18 -14.03 16.13
C MET A 217 -29.67 -12.97 15.16
N LYS A 218 -28.45 -13.13 14.62
CA LYS A 218 -27.93 -12.35 13.49
C LYS A 218 -27.09 -13.23 12.57
N THR A 219 -27.22 -13.04 11.27
CA THR A 219 -26.46 -13.83 10.29
C THR A 219 -24.99 -13.43 10.24
N GLY A 220 -24.11 -14.42 10.12
CA GLY A 220 -22.68 -14.20 9.96
C GLY A 220 -22.31 -13.97 8.50
N TYR A 221 -21.10 -13.48 8.25
CA TYR A 221 -20.56 -13.28 6.91
C TYR A 221 -19.04 -13.50 6.91
N ARG A 222 -18.56 -14.27 5.92
CA ARG A 222 -17.14 -14.39 5.59
C ARG A 222 -16.86 -13.84 4.20
N LEU A 223 -15.72 -13.18 4.03
CA LEU A 223 -15.15 -12.81 2.74
C LEU A 223 -14.03 -13.81 2.44
N GLN A 224 -14.29 -14.72 1.51
CA GLN A 224 -13.45 -15.89 1.25
C GLN A 224 -13.17 -16.65 2.57
N ASP A 225 -11.89 -16.74 2.98
CA ASP A 225 -11.44 -17.46 4.18
C ASP A 225 -11.47 -16.61 5.46
N ARG A 226 -11.79 -15.32 5.37
CA ARG A 226 -11.80 -14.40 6.52
C ARG A 226 -13.22 -14.12 7.00
N VAL A 227 -13.50 -14.39 8.26
CA VAL A 227 -14.77 -13.98 8.89
C VAL A 227 -14.79 -12.46 9.08
N ILE A 228 -15.82 -11.79 8.53
CA ILE A 228 -16.08 -10.36 8.74
C ILE A 228 -16.93 -10.15 10.00
N ARG A 229 -17.92 -11.03 10.18
CA ARG A 229 -18.82 -11.09 11.34
C ARG A 229 -19.21 -12.54 11.58
N ALA A 230 -18.97 -13.06 12.78
CA ALA A 230 -19.45 -14.39 13.16
C ALA A 230 -20.99 -14.41 13.21
N ALA A 231 -21.60 -15.57 12.97
CA ALA A 231 -23.06 -15.69 13.11
C ALA A 231 -23.44 -15.69 14.59
N GLN A 232 -24.33 -14.78 15.01
CA GLN A 232 -24.74 -14.68 16.41
C GLN A 232 -25.95 -15.56 16.68
N PHE A 233 -25.83 -16.48 17.64
CA PHE A 233 -26.79 -17.57 17.82
C PHE A 233 -26.98 -17.94 19.30
N ARG A 234 -28.01 -18.76 19.56
CA ARG A 234 -28.27 -19.43 20.84
C ARG A 234 -27.91 -20.91 20.74
N TYR A 235 -27.37 -21.49 21.82
CA TYR A 235 -26.96 -22.90 21.85
C TYR A 235 -27.47 -23.65 23.08
N ALA A 236 -27.71 -24.95 22.91
CA ALA A 236 -27.89 -25.85 24.03
C ALA A 236 -26.53 -26.24 24.61
N SER A 237 -26.40 -26.28 25.94
CA SER A 237 -25.24 -26.90 26.59
C SER A 237 -25.64 -27.52 27.93
N THR A 238 -25.17 -28.76 28.13
CA THR A 238 -24.92 -29.34 29.45
C THR A 238 -23.51 -28.96 29.91
N ASN A 239 -23.33 -28.76 31.22
CA ASN A 239 -22.14 -28.11 31.79
C ASN A 239 -20.85 -28.91 31.59
N SER A 240 -19.77 -28.24 31.17
CA SER A 240 -18.51 -28.22 31.93
C SER A 240 -17.61 -27.07 31.42
N SER A 241 -16.73 -26.55 32.28
CA SER A 241 -15.82 -25.44 31.97
C SER A 241 -14.38 -25.81 32.33
N ALA A 242 -13.47 -25.71 31.37
CA ALA A 242 -12.04 -25.86 31.58
C ALA A 242 -11.28 -24.73 30.87
N GLN A 243 -10.28 -24.15 31.54
CA GLN A 243 -9.36 -23.17 30.98
C GLN A 243 -7.95 -23.74 31.07
N GLU A 244 -7.21 -23.74 29.97
CA GLU A 244 -5.77 -24.04 29.99
C GLU A 244 -4.96 -22.73 30.05
N GLN A 245 -3.90 -22.73 30.85
CA GLN A 245 -2.83 -21.73 30.81
C GLN A 245 -1.49 -22.45 30.59
N LYS A 246 -0.56 -21.82 29.88
CA LYS A 246 0.83 -22.28 29.74
C LYS A 246 1.78 -21.13 30.04
N GLN A 247 2.83 -21.43 30.78
CA GLN A 247 3.97 -20.53 31.05
C GLN A 247 5.21 -21.01 30.28
N ASN A 248 6.14 -20.08 30.03
CA ASN A 248 7.49 -20.34 29.53
C ASN A 248 8.49 -20.14 30.67
N GLU A 249 9.58 -20.92 30.67
CA GLU A 249 10.84 -20.56 31.35
C GLU A 249 12.05 -20.88 30.46
N THR A 250 13.27 -20.55 30.89
CA THR A 250 14.47 -20.43 30.03
C THR A 250 15.74 -20.81 30.81
N THR A 251 16.80 -21.29 30.13
CA THR A 251 18.07 -21.73 30.74
C THR A 251 19.29 -20.87 30.31
N PRO A 252 20.36 -20.69 31.13
CA PRO A 252 21.47 -19.74 30.87
C PRO A 252 22.93 -20.32 30.83
N SER A 253 23.89 -19.46 30.43
CA SER A 253 25.37 -19.50 30.71
C SER A 253 26.26 -20.58 30.06
N SER A 254 27.60 -20.43 29.85
CA SER A 254 28.53 -19.25 29.79
C SER A 254 30.01 -19.63 29.44
N ALA A 255 30.78 -18.74 28.77
CA ALA A 255 32.28 -18.69 28.63
C ALA A 255 33.00 -19.86 27.87
N ASP A 256 34.27 -19.80 27.39
CA ASP A 256 35.41 -18.82 27.50
C ASP A 256 36.41 -18.88 26.27
N GLN A 257 37.55 -18.15 26.26
CA GLN A 257 38.62 -18.08 25.19
C GLN A 257 39.97 -18.81 25.58
N PRO A 258 41.20 -18.69 24.94
CA PRO A 258 41.71 -17.96 23.72
C PRO A 258 42.80 -18.64 22.81
N ILE A 259 43.16 -17.97 21.67
CA ILE A 259 44.48 -17.63 21.01
C ILE A 259 45.71 -18.61 21.15
N GLU A 260 46.55 -18.97 20.14
CA GLU A 260 47.54 -18.14 19.38
C GLU A 260 48.12 -18.74 18.04
N ASN A 261 49.05 -18.01 17.39
CA ASN A 261 49.63 -18.17 16.03
C ASN A 261 50.96 -18.96 15.92
N GLN A 262 51.40 -19.28 14.69
CA GLN A 262 52.69 -18.79 14.12
C GLN A 262 52.90 -19.11 12.61
N THR A 263 53.91 -18.47 11.98
CA THR A 263 54.20 -18.52 10.52
C THR A 263 55.72 -18.57 10.27
N GLN A 264 56.18 -19.10 9.12
CA GLN A 264 57.60 -19.34 8.80
C GLN A 264 58.20 -18.38 7.74
N THR A 265 59.51 -18.52 7.50
CA THR A 265 60.49 -17.43 7.30
C THR A 265 60.73 -16.97 5.84
N GLU A 266 61.27 -15.75 5.75
CA GLU A 266 61.63 -14.91 4.60
C GLU A 266 62.70 -15.49 3.64
N GLN A 267 62.46 -15.40 2.32
CA GLN A 267 63.50 -15.27 1.26
C GLN A 267 63.03 -14.43 0.03
N LYS A 268 61.99 -13.60 0.16
CA LYS A 268 61.27 -12.98 -0.99
C LYS A 268 61.20 -11.44 -1.02
N SER A 269 61.75 -10.76 -0.02
CA SER A 269 61.43 -9.36 0.36
C SER A 269 61.23 -8.35 -0.78
N ASN A 270 62.13 -8.30 -1.76
CA ASN A 270 62.08 -7.32 -2.86
C ASN A 270 61.03 -7.60 -3.96
N VAL A 271 60.54 -8.84 -4.06
CA VAL A 271 59.45 -9.19 -5.00
C VAL A 271 58.09 -9.04 -4.31
N ASP A 272 58.00 -9.49 -3.06
CA ASP A 272 56.76 -9.40 -2.26
C ASP A 272 56.30 -7.94 -2.09
N LEU A 273 57.19 -6.99 -1.81
CA LEU A 273 56.83 -5.57 -1.61
C LEU A 273 55.98 -4.98 -2.76
N LYS A 274 56.36 -5.23 -4.01
CA LYS A 274 55.62 -4.72 -5.19
C LYS A 274 54.29 -5.45 -5.38
N GLN A 275 54.27 -6.76 -5.13
CA GLN A 275 53.05 -7.55 -5.21
C GLN A 275 52.04 -7.15 -4.13
N LEU A 276 52.50 -6.84 -2.92
CA LEU A 276 51.66 -6.32 -1.83
C LEU A 276 51.12 -4.92 -2.12
N GLN A 277 51.89 -4.05 -2.78
CA GLN A 277 51.42 -2.74 -3.25
C GLN A 277 50.32 -2.87 -4.32
N GLU A 278 50.50 -3.77 -5.29
CA GLU A 278 49.45 -4.08 -6.28
C GLU A 278 48.20 -4.70 -5.66
N GLN A 279 48.36 -5.56 -4.65
CA GLN A 279 47.24 -6.12 -3.89
C GLN A 279 46.50 -5.01 -3.12
N ASN A 280 47.21 -4.09 -2.47
CA ASN A 280 46.62 -2.96 -1.76
C ASN A 280 45.74 -2.11 -2.69
N ALA A 281 46.26 -1.77 -3.88
CA ALA A 281 45.51 -1.03 -4.91
C ALA A 281 44.22 -1.77 -5.31
N LYS A 282 44.30 -3.08 -5.63
CA LYS A 282 43.14 -3.90 -6.02
C LYS A 282 42.11 -4.03 -4.88
N LEU A 283 42.57 -4.24 -3.65
CA LEU A 283 41.70 -4.35 -2.48
C LEU A 283 41.03 -3.03 -2.10
N THR A 284 41.71 -1.88 -2.25
CA THR A 284 41.07 -0.57 -2.11
C THR A 284 40.03 -0.30 -3.20
N GLU A 285 40.24 -0.78 -4.43
CA GLU A 285 39.24 -0.68 -5.51
C GLU A 285 38.01 -1.57 -5.20
N ASP A 286 38.22 -2.85 -4.89
CA ASP A 286 37.16 -3.79 -4.48
C ASP A 286 36.34 -3.27 -3.30
N ALA A 287 37.00 -2.80 -2.23
CA ALA A 287 36.32 -2.30 -1.03
C ALA A 287 35.46 -1.05 -1.33
N ASN A 288 35.95 -0.14 -2.17
CA ASN A 288 35.16 1.01 -2.61
C ASN A 288 34.01 0.59 -3.54
N GLU A 289 34.22 -0.37 -4.43
CA GLU A 289 33.16 -0.85 -5.32
C GLU A 289 32.02 -1.53 -4.56
N PHE A 290 32.33 -2.44 -3.62
CA PHE A 290 31.30 -3.08 -2.79
C PHE A 290 30.57 -2.08 -1.89
N LYS A 291 31.27 -1.05 -1.38
CA LYS A 291 30.70 0.04 -0.57
C LYS A 291 29.72 0.91 -1.38
N ASP A 292 30.03 1.23 -2.62
CA ASP A 292 29.12 2.00 -3.49
C ASP A 292 28.00 1.14 -4.10
N ARG A 293 28.25 -0.15 -4.39
CA ARG A 293 27.21 -1.13 -4.71
C ARG A 293 26.21 -1.29 -3.55
N TYR A 294 26.70 -1.37 -2.31
CA TYR A 294 25.88 -1.43 -1.09
C TYR A 294 25.05 -0.16 -0.89
N ARG A 295 25.66 1.03 -1.00
CA ARG A 295 24.93 2.32 -0.96
C ARG A 295 23.81 2.38 -2.00
N ARG A 296 24.09 1.93 -3.24
CA ARG A 296 23.11 1.89 -4.33
C ARG A 296 21.98 0.89 -4.06
N ALA A 297 22.29 -0.27 -3.48
CA ALA A 297 21.29 -1.26 -3.09
C ALA A 297 20.32 -0.69 -2.04
N LEU A 298 20.82 -0.06 -0.96
CA LEU A 298 19.99 0.56 0.07
C LEU A 298 19.04 1.64 -0.51
N ALA A 299 19.54 2.46 -1.44
CA ALA A 299 18.72 3.47 -2.11
C ALA A 299 17.61 2.83 -2.96
N GLU A 300 17.92 1.74 -3.68
CA GLU A 300 16.92 1.00 -4.47
C GLU A 300 15.89 0.29 -3.58
N THR A 301 16.27 -0.19 -2.39
CA THR A 301 15.34 -0.76 -1.41
C THR A 301 14.29 0.27 -0.97
N GLU A 302 14.68 1.49 -0.58
CA GLU A 302 13.70 2.50 -0.15
C GLU A 302 12.88 3.07 -1.34
N ASN A 303 13.48 3.29 -2.51
CA ASN A 303 12.75 3.64 -3.73
C ASN A 303 11.67 2.59 -4.05
N THR A 304 12.04 1.31 -3.97
CA THR A 304 11.14 0.17 -4.13
C THR A 304 10.05 0.15 -3.07
N ARG A 305 10.40 0.41 -1.80
CA ARG A 305 9.47 0.49 -0.66
C ARG A 305 8.42 1.59 -0.84
N VAL A 306 8.84 2.81 -1.20
CA VAL A 306 7.95 3.95 -1.49
C VAL A 306 7.03 3.64 -2.67
N ARG A 307 7.57 3.09 -3.76
CA ARG A 307 6.79 2.68 -4.94
C ARG A 307 5.73 1.62 -4.60
N PHE A 308 6.09 0.59 -3.83
CA PHE A 308 5.15 -0.44 -3.42
C PHE A 308 4.12 0.05 -2.40
N ASN A 309 4.46 0.94 -1.47
CA ASN A 309 3.50 1.56 -0.56
C ASN A 309 2.40 2.30 -1.34
N LYS A 310 2.75 3.01 -2.43
CA LYS A 310 1.77 3.59 -3.34
C LYS A 310 0.91 2.52 -4.02
N LEU A 311 1.53 1.50 -4.64
CA LEU A 311 0.80 0.41 -5.31
C LEU A 311 -0.15 -0.35 -4.37
N VAL A 312 0.19 -0.53 -3.09
CA VAL A 312 -0.68 -1.14 -2.07
C VAL A 312 -1.90 -0.26 -1.79
N ASN A 313 -1.77 1.07 -1.80
CA ASN A 313 -2.89 1.98 -1.59
C ASN A 313 -3.78 2.10 -2.84
N ASP A 314 -3.17 2.25 -4.02
CA ASP A 314 -3.86 2.23 -5.32
C ASP A 314 -4.68 0.92 -5.48
N ALA A 315 -4.11 -0.22 -5.05
CA ALA A 315 -4.78 -1.53 -5.06
C ALA A 315 -6.02 -1.62 -4.15
N LYS A 316 -6.02 -0.99 -2.97
CA LYS A 316 -7.20 -0.95 -2.08
C LYS A 316 -8.36 -0.20 -2.75
N VAL A 317 -8.06 0.99 -3.29
CA VAL A 317 -9.06 1.85 -3.96
C VAL A 317 -9.62 1.14 -5.21
N PHE A 318 -8.76 0.46 -5.98
CA PHE A 318 -9.19 -0.31 -7.14
C PHE A 318 -10.03 -1.55 -6.77
N GLY A 319 -9.71 -2.24 -5.67
CA GLY A 319 -10.55 -3.34 -5.14
C GLY A 319 -11.94 -2.86 -4.73
N ILE A 320 -12.02 -1.69 -4.08
CA ILE A 320 -13.29 -1.05 -3.69
C ILE A 320 -14.10 -0.58 -4.90
N GLN A 321 -13.46 -0.08 -5.97
CA GLN A 321 -14.15 0.44 -7.17
C GLN A 321 -15.13 -0.57 -7.80
N GLY A 322 -14.78 -1.85 -7.90
CA GLY A 322 -15.65 -2.87 -8.48
C GLY A 322 -16.94 -3.08 -7.68
N PHE A 323 -16.78 -3.28 -6.37
CA PHE A 323 -17.88 -3.47 -5.43
C PHE A 323 -18.77 -2.21 -5.31
N CYS A 324 -18.16 -1.00 -5.30
CA CYS A 324 -18.92 0.26 -5.38
C CYS A 324 -19.83 0.31 -6.60
N LYS A 325 -19.32 -0.04 -7.80
CA LYS A 325 -20.08 0.03 -9.05
C LYS A 325 -21.32 -0.87 -9.01
N ASP A 326 -21.16 -2.10 -8.55
CA ASP A 326 -22.27 -3.05 -8.37
C ASP A 326 -23.31 -2.52 -7.39
N LEU A 327 -22.86 -2.00 -6.25
CA LEU A 327 -23.73 -1.52 -5.18
C LEU A 327 -24.57 -0.29 -5.56
N LEU A 328 -24.19 0.45 -6.61
CA LEU A 328 -25.01 1.54 -7.13
C LEU A 328 -26.38 1.05 -7.64
N GLU A 329 -26.51 -0.20 -8.10
CA GLU A 329 -27.82 -0.76 -8.47
C GLU A 329 -28.78 -0.83 -7.28
N VAL A 330 -28.28 -1.16 -6.08
CA VAL A 330 -29.08 -1.21 -4.85
C VAL A 330 -29.53 0.20 -4.45
N ALA A 331 -28.62 1.18 -4.56
CA ALA A 331 -28.95 2.58 -4.30
C ALA A 331 -29.98 3.13 -5.30
N ASP A 332 -29.93 2.72 -6.58
CA ASP A 332 -30.93 3.08 -7.59
C ASP A 332 -32.31 2.50 -7.24
N ILE A 333 -32.38 1.23 -6.84
CA ILE A 333 -33.64 0.55 -6.48
C ILE A 333 -34.26 1.17 -5.22
N LEU A 334 -33.44 1.50 -4.20
CA LEU A 334 -33.88 2.24 -3.01
C LEU A 334 -34.49 3.61 -3.38
N ASN A 335 -33.81 4.37 -4.24
CA ASN A 335 -34.29 5.68 -4.71
C ASN A 335 -35.58 5.55 -5.56
N LEU A 336 -35.69 4.52 -6.41
CA LEU A 336 -36.89 4.24 -7.19
C LEU A 336 -38.07 3.84 -6.30
N ALA A 337 -37.84 3.01 -5.27
CA ALA A 337 -38.87 2.64 -4.31
C ALA A 337 -39.37 3.86 -3.53
N LEU A 338 -38.48 4.75 -3.08
CA LEU A 338 -38.84 6.01 -2.44
C LEU A 338 -39.62 6.95 -3.37
N ALA A 339 -39.20 7.08 -4.64
CA ALA A 339 -39.87 7.93 -5.63
C ALA A 339 -41.28 7.42 -6.00
N ASN A 340 -41.47 6.10 -6.03
CA ASN A 340 -42.77 5.46 -6.28
C ASN A 340 -43.68 5.44 -5.03
N THR A 341 -43.21 5.89 -3.87
CA THR A 341 -44.00 5.91 -2.63
C THR A 341 -44.66 7.28 -2.43
N PRO A 342 -46.01 7.39 -2.39
CA PRO A 342 -46.68 8.67 -2.24
C PRO A 342 -46.27 9.41 -0.96
N GLN A 343 -46.06 10.73 -1.06
CA GLN A 343 -45.54 11.53 0.05
C GLN A 343 -46.54 11.79 1.19
N GLN A 344 -47.84 11.63 0.91
CA GLN A 344 -48.91 11.64 1.90
C GLN A 344 -49.63 10.29 1.85
N PRO A 345 -49.95 9.66 2.98
CA PRO A 345 -51.00 8.65 3.00
C PRO A 345 -52.34 9.27 2.61
N SER A 346 -53.27 8.46 2.09
CA SER A 346 -54.69 8.83 2.05
C SER A 346 -55.18 9.18 3.47
N THR A 347 -56.13 10.11 3.56
CA THR A 347 -56.52 10.79 4.81
C THR A 347 -57.05 9.89 5.93
N ASP A 348 -57.38 8.63 5.63
CA ASP A 348 -57.94 7.67 6.58
C ASP A 348 -56.84 7.00 7.42
N ILE A 349 -56.85 7.27 8.73
CA ILE A 349 -55.89 6.72 9.69
C ILE A 349 -56.30 5.29 10.07
N THR A 350 -56.00 4.33 9.18
CA THR A 350 -56.16 2.89 9.43
C THR A 350 -54.88 2.27 10.01
N ALA A 351 -54.96 1.03 10.50
CA ALA A 351 -53.77 0.27 10.89
C ALA A 351 -52.77 0.12 9.72
N LEU A 352 -53.28 -0.20 8.51
CA LEU A 352 -52.48 -0.30 7.29
C LEU A 352 -51.80 1.05 6.95
N THR A 353 -52.45 2.17 7.22
CA THR A 353 -51.88 3.52 7.05
C THR A 353 -50.69 3.75 7.98
N LYS A 354 -50.76 3.26 9.23
CA LYS A 354 -49.65 3.32 10.18
C LYS A 354 -48.47 2.45 9.73
N ASP A 355 -48.74 1.21 9.31
CA ASP A 355 -47.69 0.27 8.91
C ASP A 355 -47.01 0.66 7.60
N PHE A 356 -47.75 1.24 6.65
CA PHE A 356 -47.21 1.87 5.44
C PHE A 356 -46.26 3.04 5.78
N ASN A 357 -46.66 3.93 6.70
CA ASN A 357 -45.81 5.02 7.16
C ASN A 357 -44.54 4.53 7.89
N ASN A 358 -44.66 3.51 8.75
CA ASN A 358 -43.52 2.87 9.41
C ASN A 358 -42.54 2.29 8.38
N LEU A 359 -43.05 1.57 7.37
CA LEU A 359 -42.23 0.94 6.32
C LEU A 359 -41.51 1.98 5.45
N ARG A 360 -42.21 3.06 5.06
CA ARG A 360 -41.62 4.20 4.35
C ARG A 360 -40.55 4.91 5.19
N GLN A 361 -40.79 5.13 6.48
CA GLN A 361 -39.81 5.74 7.38
C GLN A 361 -38.56 4.86 7.51
N GLY A 362 -38.74 3.53 7.65
CA GLY A 362 -37.64 2.58 7.64
C GLY A 362 -36.83 2.62 6.34
N LEU A 363 -37.48 2.76 5.19
CA LEU A 363 -36.80 2.89 3.89
C LEU A 363 -35.97 4.19 3.79
N VAL A 364 -36.50 5.33 4.26
CA VAL A 364 -35.76 6.61 4.34
C VAL A 364 -34.54 6.49 5.27
N MET A 365 -34.71 5.93 6.47
CA MET A 365 -33.60 5.69 7.40
C MET A 365 -32.52 4.75 6.82
N THR A 366 -32.93 3.79 5.99
CA THR A 366 -32.03 2.86 5.30
C THR A 366 -31.23 3.56 4.20
N GLU A 367 -31.89 4.42 3.40
CA GLU A 367 -31.22 5.26 2.39
C GLU A 367 -30.20 6.20 3.06
N GLU A 368 -30.59 6.91 4.11
CA GLU A 368 -29.69 7.76 4.89
C GLU A 368 -28.47 6.98 5.44
N ARG A 369 -28.67 5.76 5.97
CA ARG A 369 -27.57 4.94 6.48
C ARG A 369 -26.65 4.48 5.35
N MET A 370 -27.21 4.12 4.20
CA MET A 370 -26.48 3.77 2.99
C MET A 370 -25.58 4.93 2.53
N GLN A 371 -26.12 6.14 2.39
CA GLN A 371 -25.35 7.32 1.96
C GLN A 371 -24.27 7.71 3.00
N LYS A 372 -24.55 7.59 4.30
CA LYS A 372 -23.56 7.82 5.37
C LYS A 372 -22.39 6.82 5.30
N ILE A 373 -22.65 5.56 4.97
CA ILE A 373 -21.61 4.53 4.77
C ILE A 373 -20.85 4.74 3.45
N PHE A 374 -21.52 5.17 2.38
CA PHE A 374 -20.89 5.54 1.11
C PHE A 374 -19.87 6.66 1.34
N ALA A 375 -20.29 7.77 1.95
CA ALA A 375 -19.43 8.90 2.26
C ALA A 375 -18.24 8.51 3.15
N LYS A 376 -18.46 7.69 4.19
CA LYS A 376 -17.41 7.16 5.07
C LYS A 376 -16.35 6.35 4.31
N ASN A 377 -16.74 5.63 3.26
CA ASN A 377 -15.85 4.83 2.42
C ASN A 377 -15.34 5.61 1.18
N GLY A 378 -15.53 6.93 1.15
CA GLY A 378 -15.02 7.84 0.11
C GLY A 378 -15.85 7.89 -1.18
N LEU A 379 -17.04 7.30 -1.19
CA LEU A 379 -17.97 7.31 -2.31
C LEU A 379 -18.95 8.50 -2.15
N VAL A 380 -18.82 9.50 -3.03
CA VAL A 380 -19.57 10.76 -3.00
C VAL A 380 -20.55 10.81 -4.17
N GLN A 381 -21.80 11.18 -3.91
CA GLN A 381 -22.82 11.35 -4.95
C GLN A 381 -22.54 12.60 -5.80
N ILE A 382 -22.67 12.47 -7.12
CA ILE A 382 -22.70 13.57 -8.09
C ILE A 382 -24.16 13.78 -8.45
N LYS A 383 -24.77 14.84 -7.91
CA LYS A 383 -26.14 15.25 -8.20
C LYS A 383 -26.14 16.75 -8.51
N PRO A 384 -25.92 17.14 -9.78
CA PRO A 384 -26.05 18.54 -10.18
C PRO A 384 -27.50 19.01 -10.04
N ASN A 385 -27.68 20.31 -9.84
CA ASN A 385 -28.97 20.97 -9.84
C ASN A 385 -29.44 21.26 -11.27
N GLU A 386 -30.73 21.57 -11.43
CA GLU A 386 -31.22 22.12 -12.68
C GLU A 386 -30.64 23.53 -12.91
N GLY A 387 -30.12 23.78 -14.11
CA GLY A 387 -29.41 25.02 -14.46
C GLY A 387 -27.89 24.96 -14.25
N ASP A 388 -27.35 23.94 -13.57
CA ASP A 388 -25.90 23.76 -13.45
C ASP A 388 -25.25 23.54 -14.84
N LYS A 389 -24.00 23.99 -15.00
CA LYS A 389 -23.27 23.84 -16.26
C LYS A 389 -22.89 22.37 -16.51
N PHE A 390 -23.12 21.88 -17.72
CA PHE A 390 -22.68 20.54 -18.12
C PHE A 390 -21.14 20.40 -18.10
N ASP A 391 -20.65 19.23 -17.68
CA ASP A 391 -19.22 18.88 -17.64
C ASP A 391 -19.05 17.41 -18.06
N PRO A 392 -18.45 17.13 -19.23
CA PRO A 392 -18.24 15.77 -19.74
C PRO A 392 -17.45 14.83 -18.80
N ASN A 393 -16.72 15.35 -17.83
CA ASN A 393 -15.94 14.53 -16.88
C ASN A 393 -16.82 13.89 -15.80
N PHE A 394 -17.93 14.54 -15.44
CA PHE A 394 -18.82 14.14 -14.34
C PHE A 394 -20.24 13.81 -14.78
N HIS A 395 -20.65 14.26 -15.96
CA HIS A 395 -22.03 14.24 -16.45
C HIS A 395 -22.12 13.55 -17.82
N ASP A 396 -23.16 12.74 -18.01
CA ASP A 396 -23.44 11.94 -19.20
C ASP A 396 -24.76 12.44 -19.84
N ALA A 397 -24.68 13.03 -21.03
CA ALA A 397 -25.81 13.69 -21.67
C ALA A 397 -26.63 12.69 -22.52
N LEU A 398 -27.72 12.17 -21.96
CA LEU A 398 -28.56 11.19 -22.64
C LEU A 398 -29.38 11.77 -23.80
N PHE A 399 -29.81 13.03 -23.67
CA PHE A 399 -30.56 13.74 -24.69
C PHE A 399 -30.42 15.26 -24.55
N GLN A 400 -30.73 15.97 -25.62
CA GLN A 400 -30.80 17.43 -25.66
C GLN A 400 -32.23 17.88 -25.96
N ALA A 401 -32.71 18.91 -25.27
CA ALA A 401 -34.07 19.43 -25.42
C ALA A 401 -34.08 20.96 -25.53
N LYS A 402 -34.86 21.49 -26.48
CA LYS A 402 -35.07 22.94 -26.64
C LYS A 402 -36.11 23.40 -25.62
N ILE A 403 -35.69 24.18 -24.63
CA ILE A 403 -36.57 24.83 -23.64
C ILE A 403 -36.29 26.33 -23.69
N PRO A 404 -37.30 27.19 -23.92
CA PRO A 404 -37.10 28.63 -24.15
C PRO A 404 -36.58 29.39 -22.91
N GLU A 405 -36.56 28.76 -21.74
CA GLU A 405 -36.20 29.37 -20.44
C GLU A 405 -34.83 28.94 -19.90
N LYS A 406 -34.19 27.89 -20.46
CA LYS A 406 -32.89 27.37 -19.99
C LYS A 406 -31.80 27.64 -21.03
N THR A 407 -30.59 28.01 -20.58
CA THR A 407 -29.49 28.38 -21.46
C THR A 407 -28.76 27.15 -22.03
N SER A 408 -28.36 27.24 -23.29
CA SER A 408 -27.68 26.15 -24.01
C SER A 408 -26.47 25.61 -23.23
N GLY A 409 -26.40 24.27 -23.08
CA GLY A 409 -25.34 23.59 -22.33
C GLY A 409 -25.53 23.56 -20.80
N THR A 410 -26.69 23.97 -20.28
CA THR A 410 -27.06 23.73 -18.86
C THR A 410 -27.85 22.43 -18.68
N ILE A 411 -27.77 21.88 -17.47
CA ILE A 411 -28.42 20.64 -17.08
C ILE A 411 -29.91 20.90 -16.89
N MET A 412 -30.72 20.22 -17.72
CA MET A 412 -32.17 20.34 -17.69
C MET A 412 -32.76 19.62 -16.48
N GLN A 413 -32.39 18.35 -16.31
CA GLN A 413 -32.91 17.43 -15.29
C GLN A 413 -31.94 16.25 -15.12
N VAL A 414 -31.79 15.74 -13.89
CA VAL A 414 -31.03 14.52 -13.60
C VAL A 414 -31.92 13.28 -13.71
N MET A 415 -31.61 12.39 -14.64
CA MET A 415 -32.27 11.08 -14.81
C MET A 415 -31.71 10.04 -13.83
N LYS A 416 -30.39 10.07 -13.60
CA LYS A 416 -29.70 9.09 -12.74
C LYS A 416 -28.51 9.74 -12.04
N THR A 417 -28.43 9.57 -10.72
CA THR A 417 -27.35 10.15 -9.91
C THR A 417 -25.99 9.55 -10.26
N GLY A 418 -24.97 10.40 -10.38
CA GLY A 418 -23.58 9.96 -10.55
C GLY A 418 -22.95 9.64 -9.20
N TYR A 419 -21.81 8.97 -9.23
CA TYR A 419 -21.01 8.67 -8.04
C TYR A 419 -19.51 8.67 -8.37
N ARG A 420 -18.73 9.27 -7.47
CA ARG A 420 -17.26 9.39 -7.51
C ARG A 420 -16.66 8.75 -6.26
N LEU A 421 -15.67 7.87 -6.46
CA LEU A 421 -14.86 7.30 -5.38
C LEU A 421 -13.56 8.10 -5.29
N GLN A 422 -13.37 8.85 -4.21
CA GLN A 422 -12.26 9.78 -4.04
C GLN A 422 -12.20 10.79 -5.21
N ASP A 423 -11.21 10.67 -6.09
CA ASP A 423 -11.03 11.54 -7.27
C ASP A 423 -11.53 10.89 -8.58
N ARG A 424 -11.93 9.61 -8.55
CA ARG A 424 -12.33 8.84 -9.74
C ARG A 424 -13.85 8.72 -9.86
N VAL A 425 -14.40 9.13 -11.00
CA VAL A 425 -15.81 8.88 -11.33
C VAL A 425 -16.02 7.38 -11.56
N ILE A 426 -17.01 6.80 -10.85
CA ILE A 426 -17.42 5.40 -11.00
C ILE A 426 -18.63 5.29 -11.93
N ARG A 427 -19.51 6.31 -11.87
CA ARG A 427 -20.67 6.51 -12.73
C ARG A 427 -20.89 8.01 -12.91
N ALA A 428 -20.91 8.51 -14.14
CA ALA A 428 -21.31 9.89 -14.40
C ALA A 428 -22.81 10.08 -14.07
N ALA A 429 -23.22 11.31 -13.72
CA ALA A 429 -24.64 11.60 -13.54
C ALA A 429 -25.31 11.72 -14.91
N GLN A 430 -26.35 10.93 -15.15
CA GLN A 430 -27.03 10.92 -16.44
C GLN A 430 -28.09 12.03 -16.46
N VAL A 431 -27.99 12.92 -17.44
CA VAL A 431 -28.71 14.20 -17.49
C VAL A 431 -29.33 14.45 -18.87
N GLY A 432 -30.46 15.14 -18.88
CA GLY A 432 -30.89 15.90 -20.06
C GLY A 432 -30.20 17.26 -20.08
N VAL A 433 -29.85 17.78 -21.26
CA VAL A 433 -29.16 19.08 -21.42
C VAL A 433 -30.02 20.03 -22.26
N ALA A 434 -30.05 21.32 -21.92
CA ALA A 434 -30.72 22.33 -22.73
C ALA A 434 -29.95 22.59 -24.04
N GLN A 435 -30.66 22.59 -25.18
CA GLN A 435 -30.11 22.86 -26.51
C GLN A 435 -30.12 24.35 -26.85
#